data_AF-A0A094JVA0-F1
#
_entry.id   AF-A0A094JVA0-F1
#
_cell.length_a   1.000
_cell.length_b   1.000
_cell.length_c   1.000
_cell.angle_alpha   90.00
_cell.angle_beta   90.00
_cell.angle_gamma   90.00
#
_symmetry.space_group_name_H-M   'P 1'
#
loop_
_entity.id
_entity.type
_entity.pdbx_description
1 polymer ?
#
loop_
_entity_poly.entity_id
_entity_poly.type
_entity_poly.pdbx_seq_one_letter_code
_entity_poly.pdbx_strand_id
1 'polypeptide(L)'
;MPVLMSAAIEAYDIVHKATERSKGKNKLETYGLLWGYVVPAKGEKGEDKIVVTSATIETSAIRHENYVQPDIDSIETKKSLIQRYWPHLELVGTFHSHPYDSLGDVNENKGWEASSKKETGKYGDTEYWSDFHRDVSPEQPFLTHLILTVVQLQKTGWALPELVERSNYSFFKLSADTKKLWLNTYVSVCDPLIDESEDYVDYESYIYDKKIKLDSPALMRRIFENS
;
A
#
# COMPACT_ATOMS: atom_id res chain seq x y z
N MET A 1 -6.25 7.75 -4.24
CA MET A 1 -7.05 6.75 -3.48
C MET A 1 -8.25 6.17 -4.21
N PRO A 2 -9.20 6.94 -4.78
CA PRO A 2 -10.40 6.35 -5.40
C PRO A 2 -10.10 5.31 -6.50
N VAL A 3 -9.14 5.61 -7.38
CA VAL A 3 -8.71 4.74 -8.49
C VAL A 3 -8.20 3.38 -8.01
N LEU A 4 -7.35 3.35 -6.97
CA LEU A 4 -6.78 2.12 -6.43
C LEU A 4 -7.84 1.28 -5.70
N MET A 5 -8.71 1.93 -4.93
CA MET A 5 -9.80 1.24 -4.23
C MET A 5 -10.82 0.66 -5.21
N SER A 6 -11.19 1.40 -6.27
CA SER A 6 -12.09 0.87 -7.30
C SER A 6 -11.47 -0.29 -8.06
N ALA A 7 -10.18 -0.23 -8.37
CA ALA A 7 -9.47 -1.32 -9.05
C ALA A 7 -9.39 -2.59 -8.20
N ALA A 8 -9.12 -2.46 -6.90
CA ALA A 8 -9.13 -3.59 -5.97
C ALA A 8 -10.54 -4.21 -5.82
N ILE A 9 -11.59 -3.38 -5.79
CA ILE A 9 -12.97 -3.87 -5.76
C ILE A 9 -13.33 -4.59 -7.07
N GLU A 10 -12.94 -4.04 -8.22
CA GLU A 10 -13.13 -4.67 -9.52
C GLU A 10 -12.39 -6.01 -9.63
N ALA A 11 -11.14 -6.06 -9.15
CA ALA A 11 -10.35 -7.28 -9.05
C ALA A 11 -11.01 -8.36 -8.18
N TYR A 12 -11.71 -7.90 -7.14
CA TYR A 12 -12.41 -8.77 -6.21
C TYR A 12 -13.69 -9.34 -6.81
N ASP A 13 -14.53 -8.49 -7.40
CA ASP A 13 -15.87 -8.86 -7.86
C ASP A 13 -15.89 -9.48 -9.26
N ILE A 14 -15.12 -8.90 -10.18
CA ILE A 14 -15.25 -9.18 -11.61
C ILE A 14 -14.30 -10.32 -12.00
N VAL A 15 -14.77 -11.20 -12.88
CA VAL A 15 -13.96 -12.28 -13.43
C VAL A 15 -13.03 -11.71 -14.52
N HIS A 16 -11.74 -11.69 -14.23
CA HIS A 16 -10.67 -11.29 -15.14
C HIS A 16 -10.20 -12.46 -15.99
N LYS A 17 -10.05 -12.24 -17.29
CA LYS A 17 -9.60 -13.23 -18.27
C LYS A 17 -8.43 -12.66 -19.06
N ALA A 18 -7.38 -13.45 -19.26
CA ALA A 18 -6.26 -13.07 -20.12
C ALA A 18 -6.63 -13.11 -21.60
N THR A 19 -7.49 -14.05 -21.99
CA THR A 19 -8.07 -14.20 -23.34
C THR A 19 -9.50 -14.73 -23.24
N GLU A 20 -10.29 -14.64 -24.32
CA GLU A 20 -11.66 -15.15 -24.36
C GLU A 20 -11.79 -16.62 -23.92
N ARG A 21 -10.76 -17.43 -24.23
CA ARG A 21 -10.70 -18.87 -23.95
C ARG A 21 -10.05 -19.22 -22.62
N SER A 22 -9.40 -18.26 -21.95
CA SER A 22 -8.73 -18.49 -20.68
C SER A 22 -9.73 -18.72 -19.54
N LYS A 23 -9.34 -19.54 -18.56
CA LYS A 23 -10.09 -19.67 -17.31
C LYS A 23 -10.01 -18.31 -16.59
N GLY A 24 -11.17 -17.74 -16.31
CA GLY A 24 -11.24 -16.49 -15.58
C GLY A 24 -10.99 -16.66 -14.10
N LYS A 25 -10.50 -15.61 -13.46
CA LYS A 25 -10.30 -15.52 -12.02
C LYS A 25 -10.83 -14.20 -11.48
N ASN A 26 -11.39 -14.22 -10.28
CA ASN A 26 -11.72 -13.03 -9.50
C ASN A 26 -11.00 -13.13 -8.15
N LYS A 27 -11.30 -12.21 -7.22
CA LYS A 27 -10.60 -12.14 -5.91
C LYS A 27 -9.09 -12.06 -6.10
N LEU A 28 -8.66 -11.29 -7.09
CA LEU A 28 -7.24 -11.10 -7.38
C LEU A 28 -6.70 -9.93 -6.58
N GLU A 29 -5.45 -10.05 -6.12
CA GLU A 29 -4.70 -8.91 -5.63
C GLU A 29 -4.50 -7.88 -6.75
N THR A 30 -4.44 -6.61 -6.38
CA THR A 30 -4.17 -5.48 -7.27
C THR A 30 -2.95 -4.78 -6.76
N TYR A 31 -2.04 -4.38 -7.64
CA TYR A 31 -0.86 -3.58 -7.28
C TYR A 31 -0.91 -2.22 -7.96
N GLY A 32 -0.38 -1.20 -7.29
CA GLY A 32 -0.31 0.15 -7.83
C GLY A 32 0.83 0.95 -7.23
N LEU A 33 1.08 2.10 -7.85
CA LEU A 33 2.13 3.05 -7.47
C LEU A 33 1.49 4.34 -6.99
N LEU A 34 2.11 4.97 -6.00
CA LEU A 34 1.66 6.22 -5.40
C LEU A 34 2.61 7.34 -5.82
N TRP A 35 2.06 8.40 -6.41
CA TRP A 35 2.82 9.52 -6.95
C TRP A 35 2.56 10.78 -6.13
N GLY A 36 3.61 11.53 -5.81
CA GLY A 36 3.52 12.58 -4.81
C GLY A 36 4.83 13.29 -4.55
N TYR A 37 4.98 13.80 -3.34
CA TYR A 37 6.21 14.43 -2.86
C TYR A 37 6.28 14.33 -1.33
N VAL A 38 7.49 14.47 -0.79
CA VAL A 38 7.74 14.54 0.66
C VAL A 38 7.84 16.00 1.09
N VAL A 39 7.13 16.36 2.16
CA VAL A 39 7.25 17.66 2.82
C VAL A 39 8.06 17.47 4.10
N PRO A 40 9.28 18.00 4.19
CA PRO A 40 10.09 17.83 5.38
C PRO A 40 9.49 18.58 6.58
N ALA A 41 9.71 18.03 7.75
CA ALA A 41 9.37 18.61 9.04
C ALA A 41 9.90 20.04 9.16
N LYS A 42 9.09 20.94 9.72
CA LYS A 42 9.53 22.28 10.10
C LYS A 42 9.83 22.33 11.59
N GLY A 43 11.12 22.43 11.93
CA GLY A 43 11.60 22.53 13.32
C GLY A 43 11.66 21.20 14.06
N GLU A 44 12.18 21.22 15.30
CA GLU A 44 12.55 20.03 16.08
C GLU A 44 11.39 19.09 16.48
N LYS A 45 10.13 19.51 16.30
CA LYS A 45 8.93 18.73 16.66
C LYS A 45 8.05 18.38 15.47
N GLY A 46 8.49 18.68 14.25
CA GLY A 46 7.76 18.33 13.04
C GLY A 46 7.98 16.87 12.66
N GLU A 47 7.00 16.28 11.99
CA GLU A 47 7.13 14.99 11.30
C GLU A 47 7.14 15.25 9.79
N ASP A 48 7.95 14.50 9.06
CA ASP A 48 7.92 14.51 7.60
C ASP A 48 6.56 14.00 7.11
N LYS A 49 6.08 14.56 6.00
CA LYS A 49 4.77 14.21 5.44
C LYS A 49 4.92 13.71 4.02
N ILE A 50 4.42 12.51 3.75
CA ILE A 50 4.30 11.98 2.41
C ILE A 50 2.95 12.43 1.84
N VAL A 51 2.97 13.25 0.78
CA VAL A 51 1.76 13.76 0.14
C VAL A 51 1.52 13.00 -1.16
N VAL A 52 0.57 12.07 -1.14
CA VAL A 52 0.14 11.34 -2.35
C VAL A 52 -0.89 12.17 -3.11
N THR A 53 -0.58 12.55 -4.35
CA THR A 53 -1.46 13.37 -5.21
C THR A 53 -2.13 12.56 -6.30
N SER A 54 -1.45 11.52 -6.80
CA SER A 54 -1.94 10.65 -7.87
C SER A 54 -1.55 9.19 -7.60
N ALA A 55 -2.16 8.27 -8.34
CA ALA A 55 -1.86 6.85 -8.27
C ALA A 55 -2.07 6.18 -9.62
N THR A 56 -1.27 5.15 -9.91
CA THR A 56 -1.39 4.32 -11.11
C THR A 56 -1.57 2.86 -10.72
N ILE A 57 -2.24 2.08 -11.57
CA ILE A 57 -2.39 0.63 -11.41
C ILE A 57 -1.29 -0.06 -12.23
N GLU A 58 -0.67 -1.09 -11.67
CA GLU A 58 0.27 -1.95 -12.41
C GLU A 58 -0.49 -3.06 -13.12
N THR A 59 -0.91 -2.76 -14.36
CA THR A 59 -1.66 -3.69 -15.21
C THR A 59 -0.82 -4.85 -15.75
N SER A 60 0.50 -4.71 -15.74
CA SER A 60 1.49 -5.74 -16.11
C SER A 60 1.79 -6.72 -14.98
N ALA A 61 1.34 -6.43 -13.75
CA ALA A 61 1.61 -7.29 -12.60
C ALA A 61 1.00 -8.69 -12.80
N ILE A 62 1.73 -9.72 -12.36
CA ILE A 62 1.21 -11.07 -12.21
C ILE A 62 0.37 -11.10 -10.93
N ARG A 63 -0.92 -11.39 -11.08
CA ARG A 63 -1.91 -11.22 -10.01
C ARG A 63 -2.58 -12.54 -9.69
N HIS A 64 -2.60 -12.88 -8.41
CA HIS A 64 -3.20 -14.08 -7.87
C HIS A 64 -4.11 -13.74 -6.69
N GLU A 65 -4.79 -14.75 -6.18
CA GLU A 65 -5.71 -14.63 -5.06
C GLU A 65 -5.02 -14.37 -3.71
N ASN A 66 -3.69 -14.58 -3.65
CA ASN A 66 -2.90 -14.54 -2.43
C ASN A 66 -1.50 -13.95 -2.61
N TYR A 67 -1.23 -13.38 -3.79
CA TYR A 67 -0.02 -12.61 -4.05
C TYR A 67 -0.19 -11.73 -5.28
N VAL A 68 0.63 -10.70 -5.34
CA VAL A 68 0.88 -9.91 -6.54
C VAL A 68 2.37 -9.71 -6.73
N GLN A 69 2.82 -9.84 -7.98
CA GLN A 69 4.19 -9.59 -8.38
C GLN A 69 4.19 -8.52 -9.48
N PRO A 70 4.62 -7.29 -9.17
CA PRO A 70 4.71 -6.24 -10.18
C PRO A 70 5.86 -6.47 -11.14
N ASP A 71 5.75 -5.86 -12.30
CA ASP A 71 6.76 -5.90 -13.35
C ASP A 71 7.68 -4.67 -13.21
N ILE A 72 8.95 -4.90 -12.89
CA ILE A 72 9.90 -3.81 -12.60
C ILE A 72 10.16 -2.95 -13.83
N ASP A 73 10.27 -3.54 -15.02
CA ASP A 73 10.49 -2.79 -16.28
C ASP A 73 9.33 -1.83 -16.57
N SER A 74 8.09 -2.25 -16.30
CA SER A 74 6.89 -1.41 -16.36
C SER A 74 6.94 -0.26 -15.38
N ILE A 75 7.38 -0.51 -14.14
CA ILE A 75 7.52 0.51 -13.10
C ILE A 75 8.57 1.55 -13.52
N GLU A 76 9.74 1.12 -13.95
CA GLU A 76 10.81 2.00 -14.42
C GLU A 76 10.36 2.83 -15.63
N THR A 77 9.62 2.23 -16.56
CA THR A 77 9.05 2.93 -17.71
C THR A 77 8.08 4.03 -17.26
N LYS A 78 7.20 3.75 -16.29
CA LYS A 78 6.27 4.73 -15.72
C LYS A 78 7.00 5.84 -14.97
N LYS A 79 8.00 5.48 -14.16
CA LYS A 79 8.84 6.41 -13.42
C LYS A 79 9.53 7.39 -14.37
N SER A 80 10.20 6.87 -15.41
CA SER A 80 10.86 7.68 -16.44
C SER A 80 9.90 8.63 -17.15
N LEU A 81 8.71 8.14 -17.54
CA LEU A 81 7.69 8.97 -18.17
C LEU A 81 7.20 10.09 -17.25
N ILE A 82 6.83 9.75 -16.01
CA ILE A 82 6.24 10.71 -15.07
C ILE A 82 7.26 11.76 -14.68
N GLN A 83 8.49 11.37 -14.34
CA GLN A 83 9.55 12.31 -13.98
C GLN A 83 9.90 13.26 -15.14
N ARG A 84 9.81 12.80 -16.39
CA ARG A 84 10.06 13.63 -17.57
C ARG A 84 9.01 14.72 -17.80
N TYR A 85 7.73 14.42 -17.59
CA TYR A 85 6.63 15.33 -17.93
C TYR A 85 6.02 16.04 -16.71
N TRP A 86 6.14 15.47 -15.52
CA TRP A 86 5.69 16.01 -14.24
C TRP A 86 6.82 15.90 -13.20
N PRO A 87 7.90 16.69 -13.34
CA PRO A 87 9.09 16.59 -12.48
C PRO A 87 8.84 16.95 -11.00
N HIS A 88 7.65 17.44 -10.65
CA HIS A 88 7.21 17.68 -9.28
C HIS A 88 6.54 16.44 -8.65
N LEU A 89 6.39 15.34 -9.40
CA LEU A 89 5.86 14.08 -8.93
C LEU A 89 6.99 13.05 -8.85
N GLU A 90 7.11 12.46 -7.67
CA GLU A 90 8.02 11.39 -7.35
C GLU A 90 7.24 10.13 -7.05
N LEU A 91 7.89 8.97 -7.22
CA LEU A 91 7.33 7.71 -6.74
C LEU A 91 7.51 7.69 -5.21
N VAL A 92 6.42 7.90 -4.48
CA VAL A 92 6.46 8.03 -3.01
C VAL A 92 5.91 6.81 -2.30
N GLY A 93 5.56 5.75 -3.03
CA GLY A 93 4.99 4.58 -2.40
C GLY A 93 4.33 3.56 -3.31
N THR A 94 3.81 2.53 -2.67
CA THR A 94 3.14 1.41 -3.32
C THR A 94 1.76 1.16 -2.73
N PHE A 95 0.92 0.46 -3.46
CA PHE A 95 -0.37 -0.03 -3.01
C PHE A 95 -0.50 -1.49 -3.38
N HIS A 96 -1.06 -2.32 -2.50
CA HIS A 96 -1.67 -3.56 -2.92
C HIS A 96 -2.94 -3.89 -2.13
N SER A 97 -3.69 -4.89 -2.60
CA SER A 97 -4.92 -5.33 -1.95
C SER A 97 -4.84 -6.79 -1.51
N HIS A 98 -5.42 -7.11 -0.34
CA HIS A 98 -5.60 -8.48 0.13
C HIS A 98 -7.07 -8.92 0.02
N PRO A 99 -7.43 -9.76 -0.96
CA PRO A 99 -8.77 -10.30 -1.10
C PRO A 99 -8.96 -11.52 -0.17
N TYR A 100 -10.07 -11.55 0.57
CA TYR A 100 -10.44 -12.67 1.42
C TYR A 100 -11.84 -13.21 1.10
N ASP A 101 -12.04 -14.49 1.37
CA ASP A 101 -13.33 -15.16 1.15
C ASP A 101 -14.35 -14.85 2.24
N SER A 102 -13.90 -14.76 3.49
CA SER A 102 -14.77 -14.53 4.63
C SER A 102 -14.15 -13.64 5.71
N LEU A 103 -15.01 -13.06 6.56
CA LEU A 103 -14.56 -12.34 7.74
C LEU A 103 -13.80 -13.24 8.73
N GLY A 104 -14.09 -14.54 8.75
CA GLY A 104 -13.33 -15.51 9.55
C GLY A 104 -11.87 -15.51 9.12
N ASP A 105 -11.63 -15.68 7.82
CA ASP A 105 -10.28 -15.71 7.25
C ASP A 105 -9.52 -14.41 7.50
N VAL A 106 -10.19 -13.26 7.36
CA VAL A 106 -9.59 -11.95 7.66
C VAL A 106 -9.13 -11.88 9.12
N ASN A 107 -9.95 -12.34 10.07
CA ASN A 107 -9.61 -12.27 11.50
C ASN A 107 -8.53 -13.27 11.88
N GLU A 108 -8.61 -14.50 11.37
CA GLU A 108 -7.65 -15.57 11.64
C GLU A 108 -6.25 -15.21 11.15
N ASN A 109 -6.16 -14.65 9.94
CA ASN A 109 -4.88 -14.27 9.33
C ASN A 109 -4.45 -12.83 9.65
N LYS A 110 -5.26 -12.08 10.42
CA LYS A 110 -5.11 -10.63 10.60
C LYS A 110 -4.90 -9.93 9.25
N GLY A 111 -5.74 -10.23 8.26
CA GLY A 111 -5.51 -9.88 6.85
C GLY A 111 -5.44 -8.39 6.51
N TRP A 112 -5.67 -7.52 7.50
CA TRP A 112 -5.40 -6.09 7.45
C TRP A 112 -3.95 -5.72 7.76
N GLU A 113 -3.11 -6.67 8.18
CA GLU A 113 -1.70 -6.48 8.45
C GLU A 113 -0.83 -6.97 7.28
N ALA A 114 0.34 -6.35 7.15
CA ALA A 114 1.41 -6.79 6.28
C ALA A 114 1.84 -8.21 6.63
N SER A 115 2.01 -9.05 5.61
CA SER A 115 2.65 -10.34 5.71
C SER A 115 4.17 -10.20 5.88
N SER A 116 4.75 -11.08 6.69
CA SER A 116 6.21 -11.11 6.89
C SER A 116 6.76 -12.52 6.84
N LYS A 117 8.03 -12.68 6.48
CA LYS A 117 8.73 -13.97 6.51
C LYS A 117 8.84 -14.53 7.91
N LYS A 118 8.95 -13.67 8.92
CA LYS A 118 8.97 -14.09 10.32
C LYS A 118 7.68 -14.78 10.74
N GLU A 119 6.53 -14.31 10.25
CA GLU A 119 5.21 -14.83 10.62
C GLU A 119 4.76 -15.98 9.74
N THR A 120 5.03 -15.89 8.43
CA THR A 120 4.51 -16.84 7.43
C THR A 120 5.54 -17.88 6.98
N GLY A 121 6.82 -17.68 7.29
CA GLY A 121 7.94 -18.47 6.75
C GLY A 121 8.26 -18.19 5.27
N LYS A 122 7.55 -17.27 4.61
CA LYS A 122 7.67 -16.96 3.18
C LYS A 122 7.97 -15.47 2.98
N TYR A 123 8.62 -15.15 1.87
CA TYR A 123 8.81 -13.76 1.46
C TYR A 123 7.45 -13.06 1.32
N GLY A 124 7.25 -11.96 2.05
CA GLY A 124 6.00 -11.22 2.11
C GLY A 124 6.21 -9.72 1.95
N ASP A 125 5.22 -8.96 2.37
CA ASP A 125 5.15 -7.51 2.21
C ASP A 125 6.36 -6.80 2.83
N THR A 126 6.73 -7.19 4.05
CA THR A 126 7.78 -6.50 4.80
C THR A 126 9.16 -6.63 4.18
N GLU A 127 9.47 -7.80 3.58
CA GLU A 127 10.71 -7.98 2.84
C GLU A 127 10.64 -7.29 1.48
N TYR A 128 9.49 -7.42 0.81
CA TYR A 128 9.25 -6.79 -0.49
C TYR A 128 9.43 -5.28 -0.46
N TRP A 129 8.91 -4.58 0.55
CA TRP A 129 9.02 -3.13 0.64
C TRP A 129 10.44 -2.63 0.80
N SER A 130 11.25 -3.29 1.63
CA SER A 130 12.67 -2.99 1.77
C SER A 130 13.42 -3.17 0.44
N ASP A 131 13.19 -4.29 -0.25
CA ASP A 131 13.83 -4.58 -1.53
C ASP A 131 13.36 -3.61 -2.64
N PHE A 132 12.06 -3.32 -2.70
CA PHE A 132 11.50 -2.35 -3.63
C PHE A 132 12.06 -0.95 -3.42
N HIS A 133 12.16 -0.50 -2.17
CA HIS A 133 12.69 0.81 -1.85
C HIS A 133 14.14 0.94 -2.35
N ARG A 134 14.99 -0.04 -2.00
CA ARG A 134 16.38 -0.10 -2.45
C ARG A 134 16.52 -0.11 -3.97
N ASP A 135 15.76 -0.97 -4.64
CA ASP A 135 16.01 -1.29 -6.05
C ASP A 135 15.32 -0.30 -7.00
N VAL A 136 14.18 0.28 -6.60
CA VAL A 136 13.32 1.09 -7.49
C VAL A 136 13.31 2.57 -7.11
N SER A 137 13.45 2.94 -5.83
CA SER A 137 13.42 4.36 -5.43
C SER A 137 14.40 4.68 -4.29
N PRO A 138 15.69 4.33 -4.43
CA PRO A 138 16.69 4.61 -3.40
C PRO A 138 16.87 6.10 -3.14
N GLU A 139 16.50 6.96 -4.09
CA GLU A 139 16.58 8.41 -3.93
C GLU A 139 15.59 8.99 -2.90
N GLN A 140 14.58 8.21 -2.51
CA GLN A 140 13.56 8.65 -1.56
C GLN A 140 13.98 8.32 -0.13
N PRO A 141 13.92 9.26 0.83
CA PRO A 141 14.20 8.94 2.23
C PRO A 141 13.13 8.01 2.82
N PHE A 142 11.90 8.09 2.31
CA PHE A 142 10.76 7.30 2.75
C PHE A 142 9.90 6.88 1.56
N LEU A 143 9.35 5.66 1.61
CA LEU A 143 8.23 5.25 0.77
C LEU A 143 7.06 4.82 1.65
N THR A 144 5.84 5.20 1.28
CA THR A 144 4.64 4.71 1.96
C THR A 144 4.06 3.49 1.25
N HIS A 145 3.56 2.52 2.00
CA HIS A 145 2.92 1.33 1.45
C HIS A 145 1.50 1.19 1.98
N LEU A 146 0.54 1.11 1.09
CA LEU A 146 -0.87 0.97 1.43
C LEU A 146 -1.34 -0.46 1.17
N ILE A 147 -2.02 -1.05 2.15
CA ILE A 147 -2.71 -2.32 2.03
C ILE A 147 -4.21 -2.07 2.09
N LEU A 148 -4.96 -2.56 1.10
CA LEU A 148 -6.42 -2.60 1.13
C LEU A 148 -6.93 -4.03 1.24
N THR A 149 -7.41 -4.42 2.41
CA THR A 149 -8.10 -5.70 2.59
C THR A 149 -9.53 -5.62 2.12
N VAL A 150 -9.99 -6.58 1.33
CA VAL A 150 -11.36 -6.65 0.78
C VAL A 150 -12.00 -7.98 1.11
N VAL A 151 -13.23 -7.94 1.63
CA VAL A 151 -14.03 -9.15 1.89
C VAL A 151 -15.51 -8.90 1.65
N GLN A 152 -16.18 -9.91 1.12
CA GLN A 152 -17.61 -9.96 0.94
C GLN A 152 -18.31 -10.34 2.26
N LEU A 153 -19.32 -9.56 2.63
CA LEU A 153 -20.23 -9.82 3.73
C LEU A 153 -21.47 -10.56 3.23
N GLN A 154 -22.05 -11.37 4.11
CA GLN A 154 -23.34 -12.05 3.86
C GLN A 154 -24.53 -11.08 3.86
N LYS A 155 -24.38 -9.90 4.48
CA LYS A 155 -25.39 -8.85 4.58
C LYS A 155 -24.72 -7.49 4.40
N THR A 156 -25.46 -6.52 3.88
CA THR A 156 -25.01 -5.13 3.78
C THR A 156 -24.48 -4.64 5.13
N GLY A 157 -23.24 -4.16 5.12
CA GLY A 157 -22.61 -3.57 6.28
C GLY A 157 -23.03 -2.11 6.39
N TRP A 158 -23.69 -1.77 7.50
CA TRP A 158 -24.17 -0.40 7.77
C TRP A 158 -23.18 0.43 8.59
N ALA A 159 -22.02 -0.13 8.92
CA ALA A 159 -21.03 0.54 9.74
C ALA A 159 -20.41 1.71 8.99
N LEU A 160 -20.50 2.89 9.60
CA LEU A 160 -19.78 4.09 9.13
C LEU A 160 -18.27 3.81 9.04
N PRO A 161 -17.54 4.57 8.19
CA PRO A 161 -16.10 4.54 8.22
C PRO A 161 -15.61 4.84 9.65
N GLU A 162 -14.60 4.11 10.08
CA GLU A 162 -13.99 4.21 11.41
C GLU A 162 -12.50 4.41 11.18
N LEU A 163 -11.93 5.46 11.80
CA LEU A 163 -10.50 5.60 11.94
C LEU A 163 -10.09 4.88 13.23
N VAL A 164 -9.34 3.80 13.10
CA VAL A 164 -8.80 3.09 14.25
C VAL A 164 -7.39 3.62 14.51
N GLU A 165 -7.26 4.44 15.54
CA GLU A 165 -5.96 4.94 16.00
C GLU A 165 -5.36 4.01 17.07
N ARG A 166 -4.05 3.82 16.96
CA ARG A 166 -3.16 3.23 17.97
C ARG A 166 -2.05 4.23 18.24
N SER A 167 -1.25 3.97 19.27
CA SER A 167 -0.21 4.91 19.73
C SER A 167 0.66 5.47 18.60
N ASN A 168 1.01 4.62 17.63
CA ASN A 168 1.95 4.98 16.58
C ASN A 168 1.45 4.75 15.15
N TYR A 169 0.25 4.21 14.95
CA TYR A 169 -0.28 3.92 13.61
C TYR A 169 -1.79 4.01 13.57
N SER A 170 -2.34 4.16 12.37
CA SER A 170 -3.78 4.23 12.17
C SER A 170 -4.20 3.52 10.89
N PHE A 171 -5.38 2.92 10.90
CA PHE A 171 -5.99 2.36 9.69
C PHE A 171 -7.46 2.73 9.62
N PHE A 172 -8.01 2.78 8.40
CA PHE A 172 -9.44 2.97 8.20
C PHE A 172 -10.13 1.62 8.07
N LYS A 173 -11.29 1.50 8.69
CA LYS A 173 -12.22 0.40 8.50
C LYS A 173 -13.51 0.98 7.94
N LEU A 174 -13.96 0.50 6.78
CA LEU A 174 -15.13 1.05 6.11
C LEU A 174 -16.00 -0.06 5.49
N SER A 175 -17.28 0.25 5.32
CA SER A 175 -18.24 -0.63 4.63
C SER A 175 -18.71 0.02 3.34
N ALA A 176 -18.78 -0.76 2.28
CA ALA A 176 -19.31 -0.36 0.98
C ALA A 176 -20.32 -1.40 0.53
N ASP A 177 -21.60 -1.14 0.83
CA ASP A 177 -22.70 -2.10 0.69
C ASP A 177 -22.37 -3.44 1.37
N THR A 178 -22.24 -4.52 0.61
CA THR A 178 -21.91 -5.85 1.13
C THR A 178 -20.42 -6.08 1.27
N LYS A 179 -19.56 -5.06 1.18
CA LYS A 179 -18.11 -5.21 1.36
C LYS A 179 -17.63 -4.61 2.67
N LYS A 180 -16.67 -5.29 3.29
CA LYS A 180 -15.87 -4.74 4.37
C LYS A 180 -14.45 -4.51 3.87
N LEU A 181 -13.93 -3.33 4.22
CA LEU A 181 -12.67 -2.82 3.72
C LEU A 181 -11.81 -2.35 4.90
N TRP A 182 -10.52 -2.67 4.87
CA TRP A 182 -9.51 -2.12 5.76
C TRP A 182 -8.42 -1.48 4.92
N LEU A 183 -8.11 -0.22 5.19
CA LEU A 183 -7.03 0.50 4.54
C LEU A 183 -5.96 0.79 5.59
N ASN A 184 -4.85 0.09 5.48
CA ASN A 184 -3.72 0.19 6.37
C ASN A 184 -2.52 0.82 5.65
N THR A 185 -1.62 1.41 6.42
CA THR A 185 -0.46 2.14 5.91
C THR A 185 0.81 1.72 6.62
N TYR A 186 1.90 1.72 5.87
CA TYR A 186 3.24 1.37 6.30
C TYR A 186 4.23 2.35 5.68
N VAL A 187 5.47 2.34 6.17
CA VAL A 187 6.56 3.12 5.59
C VAL A 187 7.81 2.25 5.48
N SER A 188 8.59 2.38 4.41
CA SER A 188 9.98 1.95 4.39
C SER A 188 10.87 3.18 4.45
N VAL A 189 11.97 3.07 5.19
CA VAL A 189 12.92 4.15 5.44
C VAL A 189 14.27 3.76 4.87
N CYS A 190 14.91 4.68 4.17
CA CYS A 190 16.34 4.60 3.86
C CYS A 190 17.11 5.21 5.04
N ASP A 191 17.69 4.37 5.87
CA ASP A 191 18.50 4.79 7.02
C ASP A 191 19.99 4.66 6.65
N PRO A 192 20.73 5.78 6.53
CA PRO A 192 22.17 5.73 6.30
C PRO A 192 22.85 5.16 7.55
N LEU A 193 23.42 3.95 7.46
CA LEU A 193 24.19 3.40 8.56
C LEU A 193 25.49 4.19 8.69
N ILE A 194 25.58 5.04 9.71
CA ILE A 194 26.85 5.64 10.13
C ILE A 194 27.62 4.59 10.93
N ASP A 195 28.59 3.91 10.31
CA ASP A 195 29.60 3.15 11.04
C ASP A 195 30.62 4.14 11.63
N GLU A 196 30.71 4.21 12.97
CA GLU A 196 31.66 5.08 13.68
C GLU A 196 33.10 4.55 13.65
N SER A 197 33.38 3.43 12.97
CA SER A 197 34.74 2.94 12.76
C SER A 197 35.36 3.48 11.47
N GLU A 198 36.61 3.95 11.56
CA GLU A 198 37.32 4.81 10.58
C GLU A 198 37.57 4.26 9.17
N ASP A 199 36.90 3.19 8.71
CA ASP A 199 37.05 2.67 7.36
C ASP A 199 35.67 2.62 6.65
N TYR A 200 35.38 3.69 5.92
CA TYR A 200 34.17 3.92 5.13
C TYR A 200 33.64 2.68 4.38
N VAL A 201 32.46 2.22 4.78
CA VAL A 201 31.49 1.61 3.85
C VAL A 201 30.11 2.18 4.19
N ASP A 202 29.62 3.06 3.32
CA ASP A 202 28.26 3.63 3.39
C ASP A 202 27.26 2.53 3.01
N TYR A 203 26.66 1.87 3.99
CA TYR A 203 25.59 0.90 3.76
C TYR A 203 24.24 1.58 4.05
N GLU A 204 23.44 1.81 3.01
CA GLU A 204 22.05 2.17 3.19
C GLU A 204 21.27 0.94 3.66
N SER A 205 20.60 1.05 4.81
CA SER A 205 19.67 0.03 5.28
C SER A 205 18.24 0.45 5.00
N TYR A 206 17.48 -0.46 4.38
CA TYR A 206 16.09 -0.22 4.02
C TYR A 206 15.20 -1.00 4.98
N ILE A 207 14.52 -0.28 5.88
CA ILE A 207 13.77 -0.89 6.99
C ILE A 207 12.31 -0.47 6.89
N TYR A 208 11.39 -1.43 7.00
CA TYR A 208 9.98 -1.09 7.14
C TYR A 208 9.64 -0.70 8.60
N ASP A 209 8.77 0.29 8.76
CA ASP A 209 8.13 0.64 10.03
C ASP A 209 6.59 0.70 9.83
N LYS A 210 5.87 0.24 10.86
CA LYS A 210 4.40 0.33 10.93
C LYS A 210 3.95 1.67 11.50
N LYS A 211 4.86 2.51 12.00
CA LYS A 211 4.53 3.73 12.75
C LYS A 211 4.18 4.96 11.89
N ILE A 212 3.19 4.84 11.00
CA ILE A 212 2.70 5.99 10.23
C ILE A 212 1.20 6.20 10.41
N LYS A 213 0.80 7.47 10.57
CA LYS A 213 -0.59 7.90 10.62
C LYS A 213 -1.09 8.23 9.22
N LEU A 214 -2.28 7.75 8.90
CA LEU A 214 -2.93 7.97 7.62
C LEU A 214 -3.94 9.10 7.75
N ASP A 215 -3.64 10.21 7.09
CA ASP A 215 -4.59 11.32 6.95
C ASP A 215 -5.33 11.20 5.62
N SER A 216 -6.67 11.08 5.68
CA SER A 216 -7.54 11.08 4.50
C SER A 216 -8.76 11.97 4.74
N PRO A 217 -8.69 13.28 4.41
CA PRO A 217 -9.77 14.22 4.69
C PRO A 217 -11.12 13.80 4.10
N ALA A 218 -11.11 13.16 2.92
CA ALA A 218 -12.33 12.69 2.27
C ALA A 218 -13.02 11.54 3.03
N LEU A 219 -12.24 10.63 3.64
CA LEU A 219 -12.79 9.57 4.49
C LEU A 219 -13.18 10.14 5.85
N MET A 220 -12.33 10.95 6.47
CA MET A 220 -12.57 11.57 7.78
C MET A 220 -13.81 12.46 7.80
N ARG A 221 -14.06 13.24 6.75
CA ARG A 221 -15.24 14.11 6.68
C ARG A 221 -16.55 13.32 6.75
N ARG A 222 -16.61 12.13 6.14
CA ARG A 222 -17.77 11.23 6.28
C ARG A 222 -17.91 10.62 7.67
N ILE A 223 -16.82 10.54 8.45
CA ILE A 223 -16.87 10.12 9.85
C ILE A 223 -17.49 11.24 10.68
N PHE A 224 -16.97 12.46 10.55
CA PHE A 224 -17.41 13.62 11.33
C PHE A 224 -18.81 14.15 10.98
N GLU A 225 -19.25 14.07 9.73
CA GLU A 225 -20.60 14.50 9.33
C GLU A 225 -21.71 13.56 9.84
N ASN A 226 -21.35 12.35 10.31
CA ASN A 226 -22.29 11.32 10.75
C ASN A 226 -22.07 10.87 12.21
N SER A 227 -21.23 11.59 12.97
CA SER A 227 -20.92 11.36 14.39
C SER A 227 -21.65 12.31 15.32
#